data_AF-A0A086JT03-F1
#
_entry.id   AF-A0A086JT03-F1
#
_cell.length_a   1.000
_cell.length_b   1.000
_cell.length_c   1.000
_cell.angle_alpha   90.00
_cell.angle_beta   90.00
_cell.angle_gamma   90.00
#
_symmetry.space_group_name_H-M   'P 1'
#
loop_
_entity.id
_entity.type
_entity.pdbx_description
1 polymer ?
#
loop_
_entity_poly.entity_id
_entity_poly.type
_entity_poly.pdbx_seq_one_letter_code
_entity_poly.pdbx_strand_id
1 'polypeptide(L)'
;MVKYAKEPSNENKCCKAFGQDLRVHFKNTHATVQAIKKDKKGNPMKLSAAKKFLEDVMEKKRCVPFRKFTGCIGRKAQAKEFKHTQGRWPVKSCKFVLDLLRNAESNAEMKNLDVDNLVIEHIQVNRAPKGRRRTYRAHGRINPYMSQPCHIEVILREQEQAVEKPSVEGVKAKTIRLTKKALARSRVRVGGGSN
;
A
#
# COMPACT_ATOMS: atom_id res chain seq x y z
N MET A 1 17.03 18.08 5.99
CA MET A 1 15.66 17.55 5.78
C MET A 1 15.76 16.24 5.04
N VAL A 2 15.03 15.20 5.47
CA VAL A 2 15.07 13.88 4.82
C VAL A 2 14.35 13.94 3.47
N LYS A 3 15.01 13.53 2.39
CA LYS A 3 14.39 13.39 1.06
C LYS A 3 13.67 12.04 0.97
N TYR A 4 12.39 12.07 0.59
CA TYR A 4 11.55 10.89 0.44
C TYR A 4 11.77 10.28 -0.94
N ALA A 5 11.50 8.98 -1.11
CA ALA A 5 11.66 8.35 -2.43
C ALA A 5 10.57 8.76 -3.44
N LYS A 6 9.41 9.22 -2.94
CA LYS A 6 8.29 9.70 -3.74
C LYS A 6 7.81 11.04 -3.21
N GLU A 7 7.55 11.98 -4.10
CA GLU A 7 6.91 13.24 -3.73
C GLU A 7 5.39 13.10 -3.60
N PRO A 8 4.74 13.83 -2.68
CA PRO A 8 3.30 13.79 -2.48
C PRO A 8 2.57 14.34 -3.71
N SER A 9 1.35 13.88 -3.98
CA SER A 9 0.56 14.43 -5.08
C SER A 9 0.19 15.90 -4.88
N ASN A 10 -0.05 16.29 -3.62
CA ASN A 10 -0.32 17.68 -3.23
C ASN A 10 0.26 17.91 -1.85
N GLU A 11 1.27 18.77 -1.73
CA GLU A 11 1.99 18.98 -0.48
C GLU A 11 1.14 19.59 0.64
N ASN A 12 0.12 20.38 0.28
CA ASN A 12 -0.79 21.01 1.25
C ASN A 12 -1.76 19.99 1.86
N LYS A 13 -2.20 19.01 1.08
CA LYS A 13 -3.15 17.95 1.51
C LYS A 13 -2.46 16.65 1.93
N CYS A 14 -1.18 16.72 2.28
CA CYS A 14 -0.40 15.55 2.69
C CYS A 14 0.36 15.79 3.98
N CYS A 15 0.54 14.71 4.74
CA CYS A 15 1.47 14.65 5.86
C CYS A 15 2.54 13.58 5.61
N LYS A 16 3.73 13.82 6.15
CA LYS A 16 4.91 12.96 5.97
C LYS A 16 5.39 12.48 7.34
N ALA A 17 5.89 11.26 7.43
CA ALA A 17 6.57 10.74 8.61
C ALA A 17 7.73 9.81 8.21
N PHE A 18 8.83 9.87 8.95
CA PHE A 18 10.03 9.09 8.67
C PHE A 18 10.60 8.47 9.94
N GLY A 19 10.98 7.19 9.85
CA GLY A 19 11.73 6.48 10.87
C GLY A 19 13.09 6.04 10.34
N GLN A 20 14.16 6.55 10.94
CA GLN A 20 15.54 6.27 10.53
C GLN A 20 16.18 5.19 11.43
N ASP A 21 17.02 4.33 10.84
CA ASP A 21 17.88 3.37 11.56
C ASP A 21 17.13 2.51 12.58
N LEU A 22 15.87 2.19 12.28
CA LEU A 22 15.01 1.45 13.18
C LEU A 22 15.53 0.03 13.37
N ARG A 23 15.73 -0.38 14.63
CA ARG A 23 16.25 -1.69 15.02
C ARG A 23 15.18 -2.79 14.93
N VAL A 24 14.60 -2.95 13.75
CA VAL A 24 13.58 -3.95 13.41
C VAL A 24 13.96 -4.68 12.14
N HIS A 25 13.56 -5.95 12.00
CA HIS A 25 14.01 -6.79 10.90
C HIS A 25 13.41 -6.38 9.56
N PHE A 26 14.24 -5.84 8.66
CA PHE A 26 13.85 -5.30 7.35
C PHE A 26 12.84 -6.18 6.59
N LYS A 27 13.10 -7.49 6.46
CA LYS A 27 12.22 -8.38 5.67
C LYS A 27 10.80 -8.49 6.24
N ASN A 28 10.66 -8.45 7.56
CA ASN A 28 9.37 -8.56 8.23
C ASN A 28 8.61 -7.23 8.10
N THR A 29 9.32 -6.12 8.30
CA THR A 29 8.75 -4.78 8.15
C THR A 29 8.32 -4.53 6.71
N HIS A 30 9.10 -4.96 5.71
CA HIS A 30 8.71 -4.89 4.31
C HIS A 30 7.40 -5.64 4.04
N ALA A 31 7.25 -6.88 4.53
CA ALA A 31 5.99 -7.62 4.36
C ALA A 31 4.81 -6.91 5.05
N THR A 32 5.03 -6.36 6.24
CA THR A 32 4.02 -5.64 7.03
C THR A 32 3.56 -4.37 6.31
N VAL A 33 4.51 -3.56 5.82
CA VAL A 33 4.24 -2.33 5.09
C VAL A 33 3.51 -2.61 3.77
N GLN A 34 3.90 -3.65 3.05
CA GLN A 34 3.19 -4.02 1.82
C GLN A 34 1.75 -4.49 2.08
N ALA A 35 1.45 -5.04 3.25
CA ALA A 35 0.11 -5.46 3.61
C ALA A 35 -0.84 -4.28 3.90
N ILE A 36 -0.32 -3.14 4.34
CA ILE A 36 -1.11 -1.93 4.63
C ILE A 36 -1.08 -0.88 3.51
N LYS A 37 -0.35 -1.15 2.42
CA LYS A 37 -0.22 -0.20 1.31
C LYS A 37 -1.49 -0.07 0.48
N LYS A 38 -2.25 -1.16 0.35
CA LYS A 38 -3.47 -1.22 -0.48
C LYS A 38 -4.55 -2.05 0.18
N ASP A 39 -5.79 -1.64 -0.03
CA ASP A 39 -6.98 -2.40 0.33
C ASP A 39 -7.20 -3.61 -0.58
N LYS A 40 -8.14 -4.48 -0.20
CA LYS A 40 -8.57 -5.66 -0.98
C LYS A 40 -9.00 -5.31 -2.41
N LYS A 41 -9.47 -4.08 -2.64
CA LYS A 41 -9.92 -3.55 -3.95
C LYS A 41 -8.79 -2.93 -4.77
N GLY A 42 -7.56 -2.84 -4.23
CA GLY A 42 -6.40 -2.24 -4.90
C GLY A 42 -6.25 -0.73 -4.70
N ASN A 43 -7.16 -0.11 -3.94
CA ASN A 43 -7.12 1.31 -3.59
C ASN A 43 -6.16 1.58 -2.42
N PRO A 44 -5.68 2.82 -2.23
CA PRO A 44 -4.99 3.24 -1.01
C PRO A 44 -5.80 2.89 0.24
N MET A 45 -5.15 2.30 1.25
CA MET A 45 -5.80 1.90 2.49
C MET A 45 -6.08 3.10 3.39
N LYS A 46 -7.28 3.17 3.99
CA LYS A 46 -7.60 4.17 5.02
C LYS A 46 -6.72 4.00 6.26
N LEU A 47 -6.33 5.12 6.88
CA LEU A 47 -5.47 5.11 8.05
C LEU A 47 -6.06 4.29 9.22
N SER A 48 -7.34 4.49 9.51
CA SER A 48 -8.06 3.77 10.57
C SER A 48 -8.07 2.25 10.34
N ALA A 49 -8.31 1.82 9.10
CA ALA A 49 -8.26 0.41 8.72
C ALA A 49 -6.86 -0.18 8.86
N ALA A 50 -5.81 0.58 8.50
CA ALA A 50 -4.42 0.14 8.62
C ALA A 50 -4.03 -0.06 10.09
N LYS A 51 -4.37 0.88 10.98
CA LYS A 51 -4.12 0.77 12.42
C LYS A 51 -4.80 -0.46 13.02
N LYS A 52 -6.10 -0.64 12.74
CA LYS A 52 -6.86 -1.80 13.18
C LYS A 52 -6.25 -3.12 12.71
N PHE A 53 -5.80 -3.18 11.44
CA PHE A 53 -5.12 -4.37 10.93
C PHE A 53 -3.83 -4.67 11.69
N LEU A 54 -3.02 -3.66 12.01
CA LEU A 54 -1.77 -3.86 12.76
C LEU A 54 -2.03 -4.34 14.19
N GLU A 55 -3.07 -3.82 14.84
CA GLU A 55 -3.53 -4.26 16.17
C GLU A 55 -4.05 -5.72 16.13
N ASP A 56 -4.89 -6.06 15.14
CA ASP A 56 -5.36 -7.43 14.93
C ASP A 56 -4.21 -8.43 14.70
N VAL A 57 -3.14 -7.99 14.02
CA VAL A 57 -1.93 -8.81 13.81
C VAL A 57 -1.15 -9.01 15.11
N MET A 58 -1.08 -7.98 15.96
CA MET A 58 -0.43 -8.08 17.27
C MET A 58 -1.18 -9.07 18.19
N GLU A 59 -2.50 -9.07 18.12
CA GLU A 59 -3.39 -10.01 18.81
C GLU A 59 -3.49 -11.39 18.12
N LYS A 60 -2.81 -11.55 16.97
CA LYS A 60 -2.81 -12.76 16.14
C LYS A 60 -4.17 -13.16 15.57
N LYS A 61 -5.15 -12.26 15.54
CA LYS A 61 -6.46 -12.46 14.90
C LYS A 61 -6.34 -12.50 13.37
N ARG A 62 -5.47 -11.68 12.80
CA ARG A 62 -5.12 -11.65 11.37
C ARG A 62 -3.62 -11.83 11.17
N CYS A 63 -3.18 -12.28 10.01
CA CYS A 63 -1.75 -12.46 9.72
C CYS A 63 -1.25 -11.49 8.65
N VAL A 64 0.05 -11.20 8.65
CA VAL A 64 0.72 -10.51 7.55
C VAL A 64 1.08 -11.53 6.48
N PRO A 65 0.66 -11.36 5.21
CA PRO A 65 1.06 -12.24 4.11
C PRO A 65 2.52 -11.99 3.70
N PHE A 66 3.33 -13.03 3.63
CA PHE A 66 4.73 -12.92 3.20
C PHE A 66 4.87 -13.31 1.73
N ARG A 67 5.02 -12.32 0.85
CA ARG A 67 5.10 -12.54 -0.62
C ARG A 67 6.52 -12.61 -1.18
N LYS A 68 7.39 -11.68 -0.79
CA LYS A 68 8.75 -11.53 -1.35
C LYS A 68 9.79 -12.41 -0.65
N PHE A 69 9.69 -12.50 0.68
CA PHE A 69 10.67 -13.22 1.50
C PHE A 69 10.01 -14.47 2.08
N THR A 70 9.96 -15.55 1.30
CA THR A 70 9.15 -16.76 1.57
C THR A 70 9.93 -17.97 2.07
N GLY A 71 11.25 -17.83 2.28
CA GLY A 71 12.13 -18.93 2.68
C GLY A 71 11.67 -19.64 3.96
N CYS A 72 11.24 -20.89 3.81
CA CYS A 72 10.76 -21.78 4.89
C CYS A 72 9.72 -21.12 5.81
N ILE A 73 8.80 -20.33 5.25
CA ILE A 73 7.68 -19.77 6.01
C ILE A 73 6.52 -20.77 6.09
N GLY A 74 6.04 -20.99 7.31
CA GLY A 74 4.88 -21.85 7.57
C GLY A 74 3.59 -21.31 6.94
N ARG A 75 2.70 -22.22 6.58
CA ARG A 75 1.38 -21.89 6.05
C ARG A 75 0.40 -21.62 7.19
N LYS A 76 -0.56 -20.70 6.99
CA LYS A 76 -1.59 -20.33 7.98
C LYS A 76 -2.93 -20.12 7.31
N ALA A 77 -4.01 -20.55 7.97
CA ALA A 77 -5.38 -20.39 7.45
C ALA A 77 -5.77 -18.93 7.23
N GLN A 78 -5.31 -18.02 8.10
CA GLN A 78 -5.54 -16.58 8.00
C GLN A 78 -5.01 -15.97 6.69
N ALA A 79 -3.98 -16.56 6.08
CA ALA A 79 -3.42 -16.07 4.82
C ALA A 79 -4.39 -16.20 3.64
N LYS A 80 -5.44 -17.02 3.77
CA LYS A 80 -6.51 -17.16 2.77
C LYS A 80 -7.20 -15.82 2.47
N GLU A 81 -7.30 -14.94 3.47
CA GLU A 81 -7.85 -13.58 3.29
C GLU A 81 -7.13 -12.81 2.17
N PHE A 82 -5.82 -13.06 2.01
CA PHE A 82 -4.96 -12.37 1.04
C PHE A 82 -4.75 -13.19 -0.24
N LYS A 83 -5.55 -14.23 -0.47
CA LYS A 83 -5.37 -15.22 -1.55
C LYS A 83 -3.95 -15.79 -1.55
N HIS A 84 -3.44 -16.09 -0.36
CA HIS A 84 -2.10 -16.65 -0.16
C HIS A 84 -2.13 -17.75 0.91
N THR A 85 -1.00 -18.41 1.11
CA THR A 85 -0.86 -19.57 2.00
C THR A 85 0.10 -19.29 3.14
N GLN A 86 1.14 -18.49 2.92
CA GLN A 86 2.19 -18.19 3.88
C GLN A 86 1.95 -16.85 4.58
N GLY A 87 2.02 -16.86 5.91
CA GLY A 87 1.84 -15.67 6.73
C GLY A 87 2.44 -15.82 8.13
N ARG A 88 2.76 -14.69 8.76
CA ARG A 88 3.27 -14.62 10.15
C ARG A 88 2.69 -13.40 10.88
N TRP A 89 3.00 -13.31 12.17
CA TRP A 89 2.65 -12.18 13.03
C TRP A 89 3.93 -11.45 13.48
N PRO A 90 4.50 -10.56 12.65
CA PRO A 90 5.72 -9.83 12.99
C PRO A 90 5.44 -8.70 14.00
N VAL A 91 5.16 -9.05 15.25
CA VAL A 91 4.73 -8.12 16.32
C VAL A 91 5.63 -6.89 16.44
N LYS A 92 6.95 -7.07 16.43
CA LYS A 92 7.89 -5.94 16.52
C LYS A 92 7.76 -4.98 15.32
N SER A 93 7.59 -5.50 14.11
CA SER A 93 7.38 -4.67 12.93
C SER A 93 6.05 -3.93 13.00
N CYS A 94 4.98 -4.58 13.44
CA CYS A 94 3.67 -3.94 13.60
C CYS A 94 3.71 -2.78 14.59
N LYS A 95 4.37 -2.93 15.74
CA LYS A 95 4.53 -1.85 16.74
C LYS A 95 5.21 -0.61 16.14
N PHE A 96 6.39 -0.79 15.54
CA PHE A 96 7.13 0.33 14.94
C PHE A 96 6.37 1.03 13.81
N VAL A 97 5.63 0.27 12.99
CA VAL A 97 4.81 0.86 11.92
C VAL A 97 3.59 1.58 12.51
N LEU A 98 2.95 1.03 13.53
CA LEU A 98 1.80 1.64 14.21
C LEU A 98 2.20 2.97 14.87
N ASP A 99 3.34 3.01 15.56
CA ASP A 99 3.86 4.23 16.18
C ASP A 99 4.16 5.30 15.12
N LEU A 100 4.71 4.90 13.96
CA LEU A 100 4.96 5.82 12.85
C LEU A 100 3.66 6.37 12.23
N LEU A 101 2.61 5.55 12.13
CA LEU A 101 1.30 5.98 11.65
C LEU A 101 0.60 6.92 12.64
N ARG A 102 0.76 6.70 13.95
CA ARG A 102 0.27 7.63 14.99
C ARG A 102 1.00 8.98 14.91
N ASN A 103 2.31 8.97 14.71
CA ASN A 103 3.07 10.21 14.47
C ASN A 103 2.59 10.93 13.19
N ALA A 104 2.35 10.19 12.10
CA ALA A 104 1.82 10.78 10.87
C ALA A 104 0.42 11.39 11.04
N GLU A 105 -0.43 10.78 11.87
CA GLU A 105 -1.74 11.32 12.24
C GLU A 105 -1.62 12.63 13.02
N SER A 106 -0.79 12.67 14.08
CA SER A 106 -0.56 13.91 14.82
C SER A 106 -0.01 15.03 13.93
N ASN A 107 0.83 14.70 12.94
CA ASN A 107 1.28 15.68 11.95
C ASN A 107 0.16 16.15 11.02
N ALA A 108 -0.85 15.33 10.75
CA ALA A 108 -2.01 15.71 9.95
C ALA A 108 -2.96 16.62 10.74
N GLU A 109 -3.18 16.32 12.03
CA GLU A 109 -3.93 17.18 12.96
C GLU A 109 -3.31 18.58 13.04
N MET A 110 -1.98 18.64 13.20
CA MET A 110 -1.25 19.91 13.22
C MET A 110 -1.36 20.70 11.90
N LYS A 111 -1.64 20.02 10.78
CA LYS A 111 -1.89 20.63 9.47
C LYS A 111 -3.36 20.92 9.20
N ASN A 112 -4.25 20.67 10.17
CA ASN A 112 -5.71 20.79 10.04
C ASN A 112 -6.29 19.97 8.87
N LEU A 113 -5.72 18.78 8.60
CA LEU A 113 -6.29 17.83 7.66
C LEU A 113 -7.40 17.01 8.33
N ASP A 114 -8.37 16.55 7.54
CA ASP A 114 -9.40 15.64 8.03
C ASP A 114 -8.84 14.23 8.28
N VAL A 115 -8.66 13.90 9.56
CA VAL A 115 -8.07 12.63 10.03
C VAL A 115 -8.88 11.41 9.58
N ASP A 116 -10.20 11.52 9.50
CA ASP A 116 -11.09 10.41 9.15
C ASP A 116 -10.99 10.02 7.67
N ASN A 117 -10.60 10.98 6.84
CA ASN A 117 -10.44 10.82 5.39
C ASN A 117 -8.99 10.65 4.95
N LEU A 118 -8.05 10.41 5.88
CA LEU A 118 -6.67 10.09 5.54
C LEU A 118 -6.52 8.69 4.95
N VAL A 119 -5.78 8.62 3.84
CA VAL A 119 -5.36 7.39 3.19
C VAL A 119 -3.85 7.33 3.03
N ILE A 120 -3.30 6.12 3.08
CA ILE A 120 -1.86 5.88 2.88
C ILE A 120 -1.55 6.02 1.39
N GLU A 121 -0.98 7.16 0.98
CA GLU A 121 -0.59 7.37 -0.42
C GLU A 121 0.68 6.60 -0.75
N HIS A 122 1.69 6.73 0.11
CA HIS A 122 2.97 6.08 -0.06
C HIS A 122 3.48 5.55 1.27
N ILE A 123 3.99 4.34 1.22
CA ILE A 123 4.72 3.76 2.32
C ILE A 123 5.80 2.87 1.73
N GLN A 124 7.01 2.98 2.28
CA GLN A 124 8.19 2.27 1.81
C GLN A 124 9.11 1.92 2.96
N VAL A 125 9.85 0.82 2.78
CA VAL A 125 10.86 0.36 3.71
C VAL A 125 12.16 0.14 2.95
N ASN A 126 13.24 0.76 3.41
CA ASN A 126 14.58 0.60 2.88
C ASN A 126 15.49 -0.08 3.89
N ARG A 127 16.56 -0.73 3.41
CA ARG A 127 17.57 -1.33 4.30
C ARG A 127 18.41 -0.22 4.93
N ALA A 128 18.64 -0.33 6.23
CA ALA A 128 19.57 0.53 6.95
C ALA A 128 20.94 -0.17 7.12
N PRO A 129 22.00 0.57 7.50
CA PRO A 129 23.32 -0.01 7.78
C PRO A 129 23.25 -1.17 8.77
N LYS A 130 23.91 -2.29 8.45
CA LYS A 130 23.86 -3.49 9.27
C LYS A 130 24.72 -3.33 10.52
N GLY A 131 24.15 -3.59 11.70
CA GLY A 131 24.94 -3.71 12.93
C GLY A 131 25.67 -5.05 12.96
N ARG A 132 27.00 -5.04 13.11
CA ARG A 132 27.84 -6.24 13.06
C ARG A 132 28.23 -6.71 14.45
N ARG A 133 28.01 -8.00 14.72
CA ARG A 133 28.56 -8.74 15.87
C ARG A 133 29.29 -9.99 15.38
N ARG A 134 30.01 -10.66 16.27
CA ARG A 134 30.73 -11.91 15.99
C ARG A 134 29.95 -13.11 16.55
N THR A 135 30.02 -14.24 15.87
CA THR A 135 29.60 -15.54 16.38
C THR A 135 30.76 -16.50 16.25
N TYR A 136 31.22 -17.02 17.39
CA TYR A 136 32.24 -18.06 17.46
C TYR A 136 31.66 -19.40 17.01
N ARG A 137 32.43 -20.17 16.23
CA ARG A 137 32.04 -21.44 15.64
C ARG A 137 33.11 -22.50 15.88
N ALA A 138 32.74 -23.75 15.64
CA ALA A 138 33.64 -24.90 15.78
C ALA A 138 34.97 -24.69 15.04
N HIS A 139 36.04 -25.23 15.63
CA HIS A 139 37.43 -25.13 15.16
C HIS A 139 37.96 -23.68 15.09
N GLY A 140 37.61 -22.82 16.06
CA GLY A 140 38.13 -21.46 16.15
C GLY A 140 37.64 -20.48 15.08
N ARG A 141 36.66 -20.87 14.26
CA ARG A 141 36.12 -20.01 13.19
C ARG A 141 35.27 -18.87 13.75
N ILE A 142 35.28 -17.72 13.09
CA ILE A 142 34.49 -16.55 13.45
C ILE A 142 33.60 -16.14 12.28
N ASN A 143 32.28 -16.23 12.46
CA ASN A 143 31.30 -15.79 11.47
C ASN A 143 30.65 -14.46 11.88
N PRO A 144 30.16 -13.66 10.90
CA PRO A 144 29.42 -12.44 11.22
C PRO A 144 27.98 -12.74 11.68
N TYR A 145 27.53 -12.03 12.70
CA TYR A 145 26.13 -11.99 13.13
C TYR A 145 25.60 -10.57 13.00
N MET A 146 24.87 -10.33 11.92
CA MET A 146 24.45 -8.99 11.52
C MET A 146 22.98 -8.74 11.81
N SER A 147 22.66 -7.59 12.40
CA SER A 147 21.29 -7.08 12.39
C SER A 147 20.94 -6.54 11.00
N GLN A 148 19.65 -6.55 10.67
CA GLN A 148 19.10 -5.98 9.43
C GLN A 148 18.07 -4.91 9.77
N PRO A 149 18.50 -3.73 10.25
CA PRO A 149 17.61 -2.60 10.54
C PRO A 149 17.00 -2.02 9.25
N CYS A 150 16.04 -1.12 9.40
CA CYS A 150 15.39 -0.47 8.26
C CYS A 150 15.06 1.00 8.47
N HIS A 151 14.96 1.72 7.37
CA HIS A 151 14.30 3.03 7.30
C HIS A 151 12.87 2.83 6.82
N ILE A 152 11.92 3.56 7.40
CA ILE A 152 10.51 3.54 6.98
C ILE A 152 10.10 4.97 6.67
N GLU A 153 9.45 5.17 5.53
CA GLU A 153 8.86 6.45 5.15
C GLU A 153 7.37 6.26 4.86
N VAL A 154 6.57 7.23 5.29
CA VAL A 154 5.12 7.26 5.13
C VAL A 154 4.71 8.63 4.60
N ILE A 155 3.79 8.64 3.64
CA ILE A 155 3.06 9.81 3.18
C ILE A 155 1.58 9.47 3.25
N LEU A 156 0.83 10.23 4.03
CA LEU A 156 -0.62 10.19 4.03
C LEU A 156 -1.15 11.37 3.21
N ARG A 157 -2.27 11.15 2.53
CA ARG A 157 -3.01 12.21 1.87
C ARG A 157 -4.45 12.22 2.35
N GLU A 158 -5.05 13.38 2.35
CA GLU A 158 -6.49 13.50 2.48
C GLU A 158 -7.16 13.03 1.19
N GLN A 159 -8.18 12.18 1.31
CA GLN A 159 -8.95 11.73 0.17
C GLN A 159 -10.03 12.77 -0.17
N GLU A 160 -9.88 13.44 -1.31
CA GLU A 160 -10.94 14.30 -1.84
C GLU A 160 -12.19 13.46 -2.16
N GLN A 161 -13.35 13.97 -1.72
CA GLN A 161 -14.63 13.44 -2.15
C GLN A 161 -14.78 13.68 -3.66
N ALA A 162 -15.24 12.67 -4.39
CA ALA A 162 -15.49 12.81 -5.81
C ALA A 162 -16.67 13.77 -6.01
N VAL A 163 -16.38 15.04 -6.30
CA VAL A 163 -17.39 15.99 -6.74
C VAL A 163 -17.75 15.66 -8.18
N GLU A 164 -19.04 15.47 -8.45
CA GLU A 164 -19.52 15.28 -9.81
C GLU A 164 -19.09 16.48 -10.65
N LYS A 165 -18.39 16.22 -11.76
CA LYS A 165 -18.10 17.29 -12.72
C LYS A 165 -19.45 17.82 -13.19
N PRO A 166 -19.68 19.14 -13.21
CA PRO A 166 -20.90 19.68 -13.80
C PRO A 166 -21.01 19.13 -15.21
N SER A 167 -22.12 18.46 -15.51
CA SER A 167 -22.45 18.11 -16.88
C SER A 167 -22.53 19.42 -17.65
N VAL A 168 -21.56 19.67 -18.52
CA VAL A 168 -21.70 20.73 -19.53
C VAL A 168 -22.88 20.31 -20.39
N GLU A 169 -24.06 20.84 -20.05
CA GLU A 169 -25.25 20.79 -20.90
C GLU A 169 -24.92 21.58 -22.17
N GLY A 170 -24.56 20.85 -23.23
CA GLY A 170 -24.16 21.44 -24.50
C GLY A 170 -22.90 20.79 -25.07
N VAL A 171 -23.06 20.01 -26.15
CA VAL A 171 -21.99 19.40 -26.95
C VAL A 171 -21.35 18.12 -26.37
N LYS A 172 -22.17 17.13 -26.06
CA LYS A 172 -21.86 15.75 -26.48
C LYS A 172 -23.07 15.15 -27.17
N ALA A 173 -23.24 15.48 -28.44
CA ALA A 173 -23.95 14.58 -29.34
C ALA A 173 -23.22 13.23 -29.23
N LYS A 174 -23.81 12.26 -28.53
CA LYS A 174 -23.34 10.87 -28.56
C LYS A 174 -23.39 10.46 -30.02
N THR A 175 -22.25 10.49 -30.72
CA THR A 175 -22.14 9.86 -32.03
C THR A 175 -22.39 8.39 -31.76
N ILE A 176 -23.58 7.89 -32.10
CA ILE A 176 -23.93 6.49 -31.95
C ILE A 176 -22.99 5.74 -32.91
N ARG A 177 -21.91 5.16 -32.38
CA ARG A 177 -21.02 4.29 -33.16
C ARG A 177 -21.75 2.98 -33.41
N LEU A 178 -22.51 2.94 -34.51
CA LEU A 178 -23.14 1.73 -35.00
C LEU A 178 -22.06 0.70 -35.35
N THR A 179 -22.29 -0.56 -34.98
CA THR A 179 -21.41 -1.66 -35.41
C THR A 179 -21.49 -1.83 -36.93
N LYS A 180 -20.42 -2.33 -37.58
CA LYS A 180 -20.40 -2.56 -39.05
C LYS A 180 -21.65 -3.29 -39.56
N LYS A 181 -22.17 -4.24 -38.77
CA LYS A 181 -23.38 -5.02 -39.08
C LYS A 181 -24.66 -4.19 -39.03
N ALA A 182 -24.78 -3.27 -38.07
CA ALA A 182 -25.91 -2.36 -37.97
C ALA A 182 -25.90 -1.31 -39.09
N LEU A 183 -24.72 -0.80 -39.45
CA LEU A 183 -24.53 0.18 -40.53
C LEU A 183 -24.80 -0.42 -41.92
N ALA A 184 -24.56 -1.73 -42.09
CA ALA A 184 -24.89 -2.45 -43.31
C ALA A 184 -26.41 -2.68 -43.48
N ARG A 185 -27.17 -2.83 -42.38
CA ARG A 185 -28.63 -2.96 -42.42
C ARG A 185 -29.34 -1.64 -42.72
N SER A 186 -28.77 -0.51 -42.31
CA SER A 186 -29.31 0.82 -42.58
C SER A 186 -28.96 1.36 -43.96
N ARG A 187 -28.12 0.67 -44.75
CA ARG A 187 -27.88 1.02 -46.15
C ARG A 187 -29.09 0.58 -46.97
N VAL A 188 -29.83 1.55 -47.50
CA VAL A 188 -30.91 1.32 -48.48
C VAL A 188 -30.30 0.62 -49.71
N ARG A 189 -30.85 -0.54 -50.10
CA ARG A 189 -30.53 -1.17 -51.38
C ARG A 189 -31.21 -0.35 -52.48
N VAL A 190 -30.44 0.52 -53.14
CA VAL A 190 -30.87 1.12 -54.41
C VAL A 190 -30.75 0.05 -55.48
N GLY A 191 -31.87 -0.29 -56.14
CA GLY A 191 -31.90 -1.20 -57.29
C GLY A 191 -32.67 -2.51 -57.05
N GLY A 192 -33.96 -2.41 -56.73
CA GLY A 192 -34.93 -3.49 -56.95
C GLY A 192 -35.93 -3.02 -58.00
N GLY A 193 -35.55 -3.16 -59.28
CA GLY A 193 -36.45 -2.87 -60.39
C GLY A 193 -37.62 -3.83 -60.40
N SER A 194 -38.82 -3.28 -60.47
CA SER A 194 -40.04 -4.00 -60.83
C SER A 194 -39.98 -4.46 -62.28
N ASN A 195 -40.09 -5.77 -62.50
CA ASN A 195 -40.81 -6.40 -63.60
C ASN A 195 -41.35 -7.73 -63.09
#